data_AF-A0A917LAV2-F1
#
_entry.id   AF-A0A917LAV2-F1
#
_cell.length_a   1.000
_cell.length_b   1.000
_cell.length_c   1.000
_cell.angle_alpha   90.00
_cell.angle_beta   90.00
_cell.angle_gamma   90.00
#
_symmetry.space_group_name_H-M   'P 1'
#
loop_
_entity.id
_entity.type
_entity.pdbx_description
1 polymer ?
#
loop_
_entity_poly.entity_id
_entity_poly.type
_entity_poly.pdbx_seq_one_letter_code
_entity_poly.pdbx_strand_id
1 'polypeptide(L)'
;MRTLALRGGARVAVVAAQWYDAFGVVTCGRVQLELRDGELGPVLGRGAGFWLRGTGVRALRNPGRRTARVRIVTPRARTVTGQPTHPYASYRRMKERREQYE
;
A
#
# COMPACT_ATOMS: atom_id res chain seq x y z
N MET A 1 -5.78 11.69 -6.09
CA MET A 1 -4.34 11.70 -5.72
C MET A 1 -4.08 12.99 -4.94
N ARG A 2 -3.38 12.93 -3.80
CA ARG A 2 -3.06 14.13 -3.00
C ARG A 2 -1.59 14.14 -2.58
N THR A 3 -1.04 15.31 -2.28
CA THR A 3 0.31 15.44 -1.71
C THR A 3 0.19 15.86 -0.25
N LEU A 4 0.81 15.12 0.65
CA LEU A 4 0.98 15.48 2.04
C LEU A 4 2.34 16.14 2.23
N ALA A 5 2.37 17.35 2.79
CA ALA A 5 3.59 18.03 3.21
C ALA A 5 3.72 17.95 4.73
N LEU A 6 4.78 17.33 5.22
CA LEU A 6 5.08 17.23 6.65
C LEU A 6 6.22 18.21 6.97
N ARG A 7 5.94 19.25 7.75
CA ARG A 7 6.98 20.16 8.28
C ARG A 7 7.96 19.39 9.15
N GLY A 8 9.14 19.95 9.41
CA GLY A 8 10.12 19.31 10.28
C GLY A 8 9.55 19.04 11.68
N GLY A 9 9.75 17.83 12.21
CA GLY A 9 9.19 17.39 13.49
C GLY A 9 7.68 17.11 13.49
N ALA A 10 6.97 17.39 12.38
CA ALA A 10 5.52 17.24 12.34
C ALA A 10 5.10 15.77 12.39
N ARG A 11 3.90 15.55 12.93
CA ARG A 11 3.20 14.27 12.97
C ARG A 11 1.82 14.43 12.35
N VAL A 12 1.45 13.51 11.47
CA VAL A 12 0.14 13.48 10.83
C VAL A 12 -0.50 12.12 11.13
N ALA A 13 -1.66 12.14 11.79
CA ALA A 13 -2.41 10.92 12.04
C ALA A 13 -3.01 10.36 10.74
N VAL A 14 -2.93 9.04 10.59
CA VAL A 14 -3.57 8.32 9.49
C VAL A 14 -4.97 7.92 9.97
N VAL A 15 -5.97 8.68 9.53
CA VAL A 15 -7.38 8.40 9.85
C VAL A 15 -7.89 7.33 8.91
N ALA A 16 -8.10 6.09 9.39
CA ALA A 16 -8.45 4.97 8.51
C ALA A 16 -9.56 5.27 7.48
N ALA A 17 -10.63 5.98 7.89
CA ALA A 17 -11.72 6.38 7.00
C ALA A 17 -11.29 7.27 5.80
N GLN A 18 -10.27 8.10 5.97
CA GLN A 18 -9.78 9.01 4.91
C GLN A 18 -8.66 8.39 4.05
N TRP A 19 -8.13 7.23 4.44
CA TRP A 19 -6.92 6.64 3.85
C TRP A 19 -7.10 5.14 3.57
N TYR A 20 -8.36 4.68 3.53
CA TYR A 20 -8.75 3.28 3.59
C TYR A 20 -8.03 2.38 2.58
N ASP A 21 -7.76 2.86 1.35
CA ASP A 21 -6.94 2.15 0.35
C ASP A 21 -5.75 2.99 -0.14
N ALA A 22 -5.17 3.81 0.72
CA ALA A 22 -4.10 4.72 0.31
C ALA A 22 -2.73 4.04 0.29
N PHE A 23 -2.06 4.13 -0.87
CA PHE A 23 -0.63 3.88 -1.05
C PHE A 23 0.14 5.20 -0.97
N GLY A 24 1.16 5.26 -0.12
CA GLY A 24 2.03 6.42 0.05
C GLY A 24 3.37 6.21 -0.63
N VAL A 25 3.88 7.24 -1.32
CA VAL A 25 5.24 7.28 -1.87
C VAL A 25 5.94 8.52 -1.36
N VAL A 26 7.12 8.35 -0.76
CA VAL A 26 7.95 9.49 -0.35
C VAL A 26 8.58 10.11 -1.59
N THR A 27 8.21 11.35 -1.89
CA THR A 27 8.71 12.09 -3.05
C THR A 27 9.85 13.04 -2.70
N CYS A 28 9.94 13.46 -1.44
CA CYS A 28 11.03 14.30 -0.94
C CYS A 28 11.23 14.08 0.57
N GLY A 29 12.50 14.12 1.01
CA GLY A 29 12.87 14.01 2.41
C GLY A 29 12.81 12.58 2.95
N ARG A 30 12.55 12.47 4.27
CA ARG A 30 12.42 11.22 5.00
C ARG A 30 11.14 11.25 5.83
N VAL A 31 10.47 10.11 5.94
CA VAL A 31 9.24 9.96 6.74
C VAL A 31 9.38 8.73 7.60
N GLN A 32 9.17 8.88 8.90
CA GLN A 32 9.11 7.78 9.84
C GLN A 32 7.67 7.32 9.99
N LEU A 33 7.46 6.01 9.93
CA LEU A 33 6.17 5.40 10.24
C LEU A 33 6.02 5.30 11.76
N GLU A 34 4.83 5.57 12.27
CA GLU A 34 4.46 5.29 13.66
C GLU A 34 3.39 4.21 13.65
N LEU A 35 3.61 3.14 14.41
CA LEU A 35 2.75 1.96 14.45
C LEU A 35 1.62 2.12 15.49
N ARG A 36 0.64 1.21 15.48
CA ARG A 36 -0.59 1.30 16.30
C ARG A 36 -0.33 1.37 17.81
N ASP A 37 0.64 0.62 18.31
CA ASP A 37 1.17 0.67 19.67
C ASP A 37 1.81 2.03 20.02
N GLY A 38 2.22 2.79 19.01
CA GLY A 38 2.94 4.05 19.16
C GLY A 38 4.44 3.91 19.04
N GLU A 39 4.92 2.72 18.71
CA GLU A 39 6.31 2.51 18.37
C GLU A 39 6.69 3.25 17.11
N LEU A 40 7.93 3.73 17.11
CA LEU A 40 8.53 4.35 15.96
C LEU A 40 9.06 3.27 15.04
N GLY A 41 8.39 3.11 13.90
CA GLY A 41 8.75 2.18 12.85
C GLY A 41 9.86 2.71 11.92
N PRO A 42 10.00 2.08 10.74
CA PRO A 42 11.08 2.38 9.81
C PRO A 42 11.00 3.81 9.27
N VAL A 43 12.19 4.35 8.96
CA VAL A 43 12.33 5.63 8.27
C VAL A 43 12.46 5.38 6.77
N LEU A 44 11.50 5.91 6.02
CA LEU A 44 11.41 5.78 4.57
C LEU A 44 12.02 7.00 3.88
N GLY A 45 12.97 6.76 2.97
CA GLY A 45 13.58 7.78 2.12
C GLY A 45 12.82 8.03 0.81
N ARG A 46 13.27 9.00 0.02
CA ARG A 46 12.73 9.30 -1.31
C ARG A 46 12.67 8.03 -2.18
N GLY A 47 11.53 7.82 -2.84
CA GLY A 47 11.27 6.66 -3.70
C GLY A 47 10.63 5.48 -2.97
N ALA A 48 10.69 5.44 -1.63
CA ALA A 48 10.06 4.37 -0.86
C ALA A 48 8.52 4.47 -0.95
N GLY A 49 7.91 3.34 -1.27
CA GLY A 49 6.46 3.14 -1.28
C GLY A 49 6.01 2.33 -0.07
N PHE A 50 4.82 2.61 0.45
CA PHE A 50 4.25 1.91 1.59
C PHE A 50 2.73 1.93 1.58
N TRP A 51 2.13 0.87 2.09
CA TRP A 51 0.69 0.78 2.31
C TRP A 51 0.33 1.35 3.68
N LEU A 52 -0.79 2.10 3.72
CA LEU A 52 -1.36 2.59 4.99
C LEU A 52 -2.35 1.60 5.60
N ARG A 53 -3.01 0.77 4.78
CA ARG A 53 -3.89 -0.30 5.23
C ARG A 53 -3.10 -1.58 5.51
N GLY A 54 -3.50 -2.30 6.55
CA GLY A 54 -2.99 -3.65 6.85
C GLY A 54 -1.56 -3.71 7.40
N THR A 55 -0.84 -2.59 7.46
CA THR A 55 0.57 -2.51 7.89
C THR A 55 0.75 -2.03 9.33
N GLY A 56 -0.35 -1.72 10.04
CA GLY A 56 -0.28 -1.22 11.42
C GLY A 56 0.17 0.24 11.54
N VAL A 57 0.30 0.99 10.46
CA VAL A 57 0.66 2.42 10.51
C VAL A 57 -0.51 3.25 11.07
N ARG A 58 -0.24 4.03 12.12
CA ARG A 58 -1.20 4.98 12.71
C ARG A 58 -0.87 6.44 12.44
N ALA A 59 0.40 6.77 12.21
CA ALA A 59 0.82 8.14 11.90
C ALA A 59 2.09 8.17 11.05
N LEU A 60 2.29 9.31 10.40
CA LEU A 60 3.51 9.64 9.68
C LEU A 60 4.21 10.78 10.41
N ARG A 61 5.51 10.62 10.68
CA ARG A 61 6.34 11.63 11.31
C ARG A 61 7.44 12.09 10.36
N ASN A 62 7.80 13.36 10.45
CA ASN A 62 9.01 13.86 9.82
C ASN A 62 10.11 14.00 10.86
N PRO A 63 11.09 13.08 10.93
CA PRO A 63 12.17 13.16 11.92
C PRO A 63 13.19 14.26 11.60
N GLY A 64 13.17 14.81 10.38
CA GLY A 64 14.08 15.85 9.95
C GLY A 64 13.57 17.26 10.26
N ARG A 65 14.45 18.25 10.04
CA ARG A 65 14.11 19.69 10.13
C ARG A 65 13.46 20.24 8.84
N ARG A 66 13.76 19.61 7.70
CA ARG A 66 13.25 20.02 6.38
C ARG A 66 11.90 19.38 6.08
N THR A 67 11.04 20.06 5.34
CA THR A 67 9.74 19.52 4.92
C THR A 67 9.89 18.25 4.08
N ALA A 68 9.21 17.18 4.49
CA ALA A 68 9.07 15.96 3.71
C ALA A 68 7.77 15.98 2.90
N ARG A 69 7.75 15.33 1.74
CA ARG A 69 6.56 15.23 0.88
C ARG A 69 6.22 13.78 0.58
N VAL A 70 4.98 13.40 0.83
CA VAL A 70 4.44 12.08 0.48
C VAL A 70 3.32 12.26 -0.53
N ARG A 71 3.39 11.52 -1.62
CA ARG A 71 2.32 11.43 -2.61
C ARG A 71 1.41 10.27 -2.24
N ILE A 72 0.12 10.55 -2.13
CA ILE A 72 -0.89 9.60 -1.70
C ILE A 72 -1.77 9.24 -2.88
N VAL A 73 -1.72 7.96 -3.21
CA VAL A 73 -2.47 7.33 -4.29
C VAL A 73 -3.52 6.45 -3.64
N THR A 74 -4.77 6.87 -3.72
CA THR A 74 -5.91 6.00 -3.42
C THR A 74 -6.37 5.45 -4.76
N PRO A 75 -6.33 4.14 -5.00
CA PRO A 75 -7.06 3.53 -6.10
C PRO A 75 -8.52 3.96 -5.93
N ARG A 76 -9.03 4.79 -6.83
CA ARG A 76 -10.48 4.86 -6.95
C ARG A 76 -10.90 3.46 -7.37
N ALA A 77 -11.83 2.84 -6.65
CA ALA A 77 -12.56 1.71 -7.16
C ALA A 77 -13.20 2.20 -8.48
N ARG A 78 -12.51 2.02 -9.59
CA ARG A 78 -13.21 1.78 -10.84
C ARG A 78 -13.85 0.43 -10.58
N THR A 79 -15.17 0.43 -10.51
CA THR A 79 -15.95 -0.76 -10.81
C THR A 79 -15.52 -1.17 -12.21
N VAL A 80 -14.46 -1.97 -12.29
CA VAL A 80 -14.10 -2.67 -13.51
C VAL A 80 -15.07 -3.83 -13.52
N THR A 81 -16.23 -3.63 -14.13
CA THR A 81 -16.94 -4.72 -14.83
C THR A 81 -16.09 -5.14 -16.03
N GLY A 82 -14.85 -5.53 -15.77
CA GLY A 82 -13.99 -6.23 -16.71
C GLY A 82 -14.09 -7.67 -16.30
N GLN A 83 -14.77 -8.46 -17.11
CA GLN A 83 -14.76 -9.90 -17.01
C GLN A 83 -13.33 -10.37 -16.74
N PRO A 84 -13.11 -11.26 -15.76
CA PRO A 84 -11.86 -11.97 -15.70
C PRO A 84 -11.80 -12.84 -16.95
N THR A 85 -11.07 -12.43 -17.99
CA THR A 85 -10.47 -13.36 -18.93
C THR A 85 -9.40 -14.12 -18.17
N HIS A 86 -9.84 -15.06 -17.32
CA HIS A 86 -8.95 -16.01 -16.69
C HIS A 86 -8.73 -17.16 -17.68
N PRO A 87 -7.50 -17.40 -18.17
CA PRO A 87 -7.17 -18.50 -19.07
C PRO A 87 -7.07 -19.84 -18.32
N TYR A 88 -7.97 -20.11 -17.37
CA TYR A 88 -8.04 -21.38 -16.64
C TYR A 88 -8.91 -22.39 -17.40
N ALA A 89 -8.52 -22.68 -18.64
CA ALA A 89 -9.13 -23.72 -19.47
C ALA A 89 -8.18 -24.91 -19.74
N SER A 90 -7.16 -25.14 -18.88
CA SER A 90 -6.11 -26.14 -19.16
C SER A 90 -5.92 -27.26 -18.13
N TYR A 91 -6.78 -27.41 -17.12
CA TYR A 91 -6.66 -28.53 -16.15
C TYR A 91 -7.84 -29.52 -16.13
N ARG A 92 -8.68 -29.57 -17.18
CA ARG A 92 -9.76 -30.57 -17.30
C ARG A 92 -9.52 -31.60 -18.42
N ARG A 93 -8.28 -32.09 -18.56
CA ARG A 93 -7.99 -33.28 -19.41
C ARG A 93 -6.70 -34.01 -19.03
N MET A 94 -6.56 -34.40 -17.75
CA MET A 94 -5.53 -35.36 -17.33
C MET A 94 -6.02 -36.30 -16.21
N LYS A 95 -7.27 -36.79 -16.30
CA LYS A 95 -7.76 -37.90 -15.45
C LYS A 95 -8.75 -38.85 -16.15
N GLU A 96 -8.64 -39.04 -17.47
CA GLU A 96 -9.45 -40.03 -18.20
C GLU A 96 -8.64 -40.76 -19.29
N ARG A 97 -7.41 -41.20 -18.96
CA ARG A 97 -6.67 -42.11 -19.84
C ARG A 97 -5.60 -42.92 -19.12
N ARG A 98 -6.02 -43.69 -18.11
CA ARG A 98 -5.31 -44.88 -17.61
C ARG A 98 -6.34 -45.74 -16.88
N GLU A 99 -6.85 -46.74 -17.59
CA GLU A 99 -7.46 -48.00 -17.13
C GLU A 99 -8.39 -48.54 -18.23
N GLN A 100 -7.80 -48.94 -19.35
CA GLN A 100 -8.39 -49.91 -20.29
C GLN A 100 -7.25 -50.71 -20.95
N TYR A 101 -6.41 -51.31 -20.12
CA TYR A 101 -5.57 -52.45 -20.49
C TYR A 101 -5.38 -53.30 -19.24
N GLU A 102 -6.41 -54.09 -18.93
CA GLU A 102 -6.29 -55.47 -18.43
C GLU A 102 -7.47 -56.26 -19.00
#